data_AF-A0A517PJN3-F1
#
_entry.id   AF-A0A517PJN3-F1
#
_cell.length_a   1.000
_cell.length_b   1.000
_cell.length_c   1.000
_cell.angle_alpha   90.00
_cell.angle_beta   90.00
_cell.angle_gamma   90.00
#
_symmetry.space_group_name_H-M   'P 1'
#
loop_
_entity.id
_entity.type
_entity.pdbx_description
1 polymer ?
#
loop_
_entity_poly.entity_id
_entity_poly.type
_entity_poly.pdbx_seq_one_letter_code
_entity_poly.pdbx_strand_id
1 'polypeptide(L)'
;MNHSEISTRKTDRAYRLHYSKSRRGSVLLEFILAFPIILILSLAILEFGFYAMLQQTITTATIEGARKAAQVGSTTTAVGNLIQDYVALNSLTLAVGSQPAASNQGDVLVSIEDGSAALTQTIGNSDIPCSPVGPAPNADQIKVTVCVNLTNTNGKFPLPDLLSSFGFSLSGKQLEISAMTSLE
;
A
#
# COMPACT_ATOMS: atom_id res chain seq x y z
N MET A 1 42.56 62.83 67.34
CA MET A 1 43.43 62.27 66.27
C MET A 1 43.67 60.81 66.61
N ASN A 2 42.84 59.92 66.09
CA ASN A 2 43.09 59.08 64.91
C ASN A 2 43.64 57.72 65.38
N HIS A 3 43.20 56.55 64.94
CA HIS A 3 42.08 56.13 64.12
C HIS A 3 41.83 54.67 64.50
N SER A 4 40.57 54.28 64.62
CA SER A 4 40.11 52.91 64.81
C SER A 4 40.38 52.05 63.58
N GLU A 5 41.18 50.99 63.69
CA GLU A 5 41.25 49.94 62.69
C GLU A 5 40.16 48.88 62.96
N ILE A 6 39.15 48.89 62.10
CA ILE A 6 38.04 47.95 62.09
C ILE A 6 38.49 46.68 61.35
N SER A 7 38.57 45.57 62.09
CA SER A 7 38.79 44.23 61.54
C SER A 7 37.55 43.77 60.78
N THR A 8 37.61 43.77 59.44
CA THR A 8 36.57 43.17 58.59
C THR A 8 36.93 41.72 58.26
N ARG A 9 36.39 40.77 59.02
CA ARG A 9 36.24 39.37 58.59
C ARG A 9 35.13 39.31 57.53
N LYS A 10 35.50 39.29 56.25
CA LYS A 10 34.57 38.90 55.18
C LYS A 10 34.60 37.38 55.00
N THR A 11 33.44 36.79 55.22
CA THR A 11 33.11 35.38 55.04
C THR A 11 32.94 35.06 53.55
N ASP A 12 33.97 34.51 52.92
CA ASP A 12 33.83 33.96 51.56
C ASP A 12 33.36 32.51 51.63
N ARG A 13 32.07 32.32 51.93
CA ARG A 13 31.36 31.10 51.51
C ARG A 13 31.01 31.26 50.04
N ALA A 14 31.96 30.89 49.18
CA ALA A 14 31.70 30.77 47.75
C ALA A 14 30.63 29.70 47.52
N TYR A 15 29.45 30.17 47.09
CA TYR A 15 28.32 29.37 46.67
C TYR A 15 28.74 28.49 45.49
N ARG A 16 29.01 27.21 45.73
CA ARG A 16 29.02 26.20 44.66
C ARG A 16 27.59 26.04 44.17
N LEU A 17 27.19 26.89 43.23
CA LEU A 17 26.01 26.66 42.40
C LEU A 17 26.29 25.41 41.58
N HIS A 18 25.80 24.29 42.09
CA HIS A 18 25.68 23.03 41.38
C HIS A 18 24.89 23.28 40.10
N TYR A 19 25.59 23.42 38.98
CA TYR A 19 25.01 23.35 37.65
C TYR A 19 24.64 21.88 37.36
N SER A 20 23.67 21.35 38.09
CA SER A 20 23.06 20.06 37.81
C SER A 20 21.76 20.29 37.05
N LYS A 21 21.86 20.63 35.77
CA LYS A 21 20.69 20.74 34.88
C LYS A 21 20.96 20.44 33.40
N SER A 22 21.99 19.63 33.09
CA SER A 22 22.35 19.35 31.69
C SER A 22 21.83 18.01 31.13
N ARG A 23 21.42 17.04 31.96
CA ARG A 23 20.94 15.73 31.44
C ARG A 23 19.59 15.78 30.69
N ARG A 24 18.68 16.68 31.07
CA ARG A 24 17.34 16.75 30.44
C ARG A 24 17.37 17.30 29.00
N GLY A 25 18.28 18.23 28.70
CA GLY A 25 18.43 18.79 27.36
C GLY A 25 19.01 17.77 26.36
N SER A 26 19.97 16.97 26.80
CA SER A 26 20.58 15.92 25.96
C SER A 26 19.58 14.86 25.53
N VAL A 27 18.70 14.40 26.44
CA VAL A 27 17.67 13.39 26.13
C VAL A 27 16.66 13.93 25.12
N LEU A 28 16.30 15.21 25.21
CA LEU A 28 15.37 15.84 24.27
C LEU A 28 15.98 15.96 22.86
N LEU A 29 17.27 16.27 22.76
CA LEU A 29 17.98 16.29 21.47
C LEU A 29 18.08 14.89 20.85
N GLU A 30 18.37 13.88 21.66
CA GLU A 30 18.39 12.48 21.22
C GLU A 30 17.02 12.03 20.69
N PHE A 31 15.94 12.40 21.39
CA PHE A 31 14.57 12.13 20.93
C PHE A 31 14.24 12.85 19.62
N ILE A 32 14.59 14.13 19.47
CA ILE A 32 14.31 14.89 18.24
C ILE A 32 15.01 14.25 17.02
N LEU A 33 16.21 13.71 17.19
CA LEU A 33 16.94 13.04 16.11
C LEU A 33 16.40 11.64 15.81
N ALA A 34 16.00 10.88 16.84
CA ALA A 34 15.48 9.52 16.67
C ALA A 34 14.01 9.49 16.20
N PHE A 35 13.19 10.45 16.65
CA PHE A 35 11.75 10.52 16.38
C PHE A 35 11.38 10.45 14.89
N PRO A 36 11.96 11.23 13.96
CA PRO A 36 11.58 11.16 12.55
C PRO A 36 11.85 9.78 11.95
N ILE A 37 12.94 9.10 12.36
CA ILE A 37 13.28 7.76 11.87
C ILE A 37 12.24 6.76 12.36
N ILE A 38 11.92 6.77 13.65
CA ILE A 38 10.93 5.87 14.25
C ILE A 38 9.54 6.11 13.65
N LEU A 39 9.18 7.38 13.42
CA LEU A 39 7.90 7.75 12.80
C LEU A 39 7.79 7.21 11.38
N ILE A 40 8.80 7.41 10.54
CA ILE A 40 8.83 6.90 9.15
C ILE A 40 8.74 5.37 9.15
N LEU A 41 9.52 4.69 10.00
CA LEU A 41 9.48 3.23 10.11
C LEU A 41 8.09 2.72 10.55
N SER A 42 7.45 3.42 11.49
CA SER A 42 6.11 3.05 11.95
C SER A 42 5.06 3.20 10.85
N LEU A 43 5.09 4.32 10.12
CA LEU A 43 4.19 4.55 8.98
C LEU A 43 4.44 3.54 7.85
N ALA A 44 5.70 3.20 7.58
CA ALA A 44 6.07 2.19 6.61
C ALA A 44 5.49 0.82 6.99
N ILE A 45 5.65 0.38 8.24
CA ILE A 45 5.09 -0.90 8.70
C ILE A 45 3.57 -0.95 8.49
N LEU A 46 2.86 0.15 8.76
CA LEU A 46 1.41 0.21 8.55
C LEU A 46 1.05 0.15 7.05
N GLU A 47 1.70 0.96 6.22
CA GLU A 47 1.44 1.02 4.78
C GLU A 47 1.72 -0.31 4.08
N PHE A 48 2.89 -0.92 4.36
CA PHE A 48 3.24 -2.24 3.82
C PHE A 48 2.37 -3.36 4.42
N GLY A 49 1.88 -3.21 5.65
CA GLY A 49 0.93 -4.14 6.25
C GLY A 49 -0.38 -4.20 5.48
N PHE A 50 -0.96 -3.05 5.12
CA PHE A 50 -2.14 -3.00 4.27
C PHE A 50 -1.87 -3.50 2.85
N TYR A 51 -0.71 -3.16 2.28
CA TYR A 51 -0.31 -3.68 0.98
C TYR A 51 -0.27 -5.22 0.96
N ALA A 52 0.31 -5.85 1.99
CA ALA A 52 0.38 -7.31 2.07
C ALA A 52 -1.01 -7.96 2.16
N MET A 53 -1.94 -7.37 2.92
CA MET A 53 -3.33 -7.85 3.00
C MET A 53 -4.05 -7.76 1.65
N LEU A 54 -3.88 -6.63 0.95
CA LEU A 54 -4.44 -6.44 -0.39
C LEU A 54 -3.86 -7.46 -1.36
N GLN A 55 -2.53 -7.63 -1.37
CA GLN A 55 -1.84 -8.57 -2.25
C GLN A 55 -2.34 -10.00 -2.07
N GLN A 56 -2.53 -10.46 -0.83
CA GLN A 56 -3.06 -11.79 -0.55
C GLN A 56 -4.49 -11.96 -1.09
N THR A 57 -5.33 -10.94 -0.92
CA THR A 57 -6.72 -10.99 -1.40
C THR A 57 -6.77 -11.05 -2.92
N ILE A 58 -6.04 -10.16 -3.60
CA ILE A 58 -6.00 -10.14 -5.07
C ILE A 58 -5.40 -11.43 -5.61
N THR A 59 -4.36 -11.99 -4.97
CA THR A 59 -3.76 -13.26 -5.42
C THR A 59 -4.78 -14.40 -5.36
N THR A 60 -5.52 -14.49 -4.25
CA THR A 60 -6.56 -15.51 -4.08
C THR A 60 -7.68 -15.33 -5.11
N ALA A 61 -8.12 -14.08 -5.32
CA ALA A 61 -9.13 -13.74 -6.31
C ALA A 61 -8.70 -14.14 -7.73
N THR A 62 -7.46 -13.85 -8.12
CA THR A 62 -6.92 -14.19 -9.43
C THR A 62 -6.84 -15.71 -9.63
N ILE A 63 -6.37 -16.46 -8.63
CA ILE A 63 -6.24 -17.92 -8.72
C ILE A 63 -7.61 -18.58 -8.87
N GLU A 64 -8.57 -18.22 -8.01
CA GLU A 64 -9.93 -18.77 -8.09
C GLU A 64 -10.67 -18.28 -9.34
N GLY A 65 -10.41 -17.05 -9.78
CA GLY A 65 -10.87 -16.51 -11.05
C GLY A 65 -10.37 -17.33 -12.25
N ALA A 66 -9.07 -17.67 -12.28
CA ALA A 66 -8.49 -18.52 -13.31
C ALA A 66 -9.10 -19.92 -13.32
N ARG A 67 -9.23 -20.55 -12.15
CA ARG A 67 -9.90 -21.85 -12.02
C ARG A 67 -11.34 -21.80 -12.47
N LYS A 68 -12.06 -20.72 -12.16
CA LYS A 68 -13.45 -20.55 -12.62
C LYS A 68 -13.52 -20.33 -14.12
N ALA A 69 -12.58 -19.59 -14.70
CA ALA A 69 -12.53 -19.33 -16.12
C ALA A 69 -12.20 -20.60 -16.94
N ALA A 70 -11.46 -21.54 -16.35
CA ALA A 70 -11.06 -22.80 -16.98
C ALA A 70 -12.19 -23.81 -17.18
N GLN A 71 -13.28 -23.70 -16.42
CA GLN A 71 -14.40 -24.64 -16.47
C GLN A 71 -15.14 -24.55 -17.80
N VAL A 72 -15.46 -25.71 -18.40
CA VAL A 72 -16.36 -25.78 -19.57
C VAL A 72 -17.67 -24.99 -19.33
N GLY A 73 -17.97 -24.06 -20.23
CA GLY A 73 -19.19 -23.26 -20.19
C GLY A 73 -19.19 -22.10 -19.19
N SER A 74 -18.05 -21.79 -18.58
CA SER A 74 -17.91 -20.60 -17.74
C SER A 74 -18.08 -19.32 -18.54
N THR A 75 -18.78 -18.34 -17.97
CA THR A 75 -18.99 -17.03 -18.58
C THR A 75 -18.10 -15.99 -17.91
N THR A 76 -17.74 -14.93 -18.65
CA THR A 76 -16.97 -13.81 -18.08
C THR A 76 -17.71 -13.13 -16.93
N THR A 77 -19.04 -13.06 -16.98
CA THR A 77 -19.87 -12.62 -15.85
C THR A 77 -19.71 -13.51 -14.62
N ALA A 78 -19.66 -14.84 -14.77
CA ALA A 78 -19.47 -15.75 -13.64
C ALA A 78 -18.08 -15.59 -13.00
N VAL A 79 -17.04 -15.42 -13.83
CA VAL A 79 -15.67 -15.13 -13.37
C VAL A 79 -15.61 -13.78 -12.66
N GLY A 80 -16.20 -12.73 -13.25
CA GLY A 80 -16.24 -11.40 -12.66
C GLY A 80 -17.01 -11.35 -11.34
N ASN A 81 -18.14 -12.04 -11.21
CA ASN A 81 -18.87 -12.11 -9.95
C ASN A 81 -18.06 -12.80 -8.85
N LEU A 82 -17.36 -13.89 -9.18
CA LEU A 82 -16.48 -14.56 -8.23
C LEU A 82 -15.34 -13.64 -7.77
N ILE A 83 -14.69 -12.94 -8.71
CA ILE A 83 -13.62 -11.99 -8.38
C ILE A 83 -14.17 -10.83 -7.54
N GLN A 84 -15.38 -10.34 -7.85
CA GLN A 84 -16.07 -9.30 -7.08
C GLN A 84 -16.22 -9.69 -5.61
N ASP A 85 -16.59 -10.95 -5.32
CA ASP A 85 -16.77 -11.43 -3.94
C ASP A 85 -15.47 -11.33 -3.12
N TYR A 86 -14.31 -11.58 -3.74
CA TYR A 86 -13.02 -11.44 -3.08
C TYR A 86 -12.58 -9.98 -2.93
N VAL A 87 -12.66 -9.19 -3.99
CA VAL A 87 -12.16 -7.79 -3.96
C VAL A 87 -13.04 -6.89 -3.08
N ALA A 88 -14.33 -7.22 -2.92
CA ALA A 88 -15.24 -6.56 -2.00
C ALA A 88 -14.76 -6.58 -0.53
N LEU A 89 -13.95 -7.56 -0.14
CA LEU A 89 -13.35 -7.64 1.20
C LEU A 89 -12.43 -6.44 1.49
N ASN A 90 -11.85 -5.84 0.46
CA ASN A 90 -11.02 -4.63 0.54
C ASN A 90 -11.82 -3.38 0.14
N SER A 91 -13.16 -3.45 0.15
CA SER A 91 -14.07 -2.40 -0.31
C SER A 91 -13.88 -1.99 -1.77
N LEU A 92 -13.25 -2.84 -2.59
CA LEU A 92 -13.07 -2.62 -4.02
C LEU A 92 -14.32 -3.06 -4.79
N THR A 93 -14.57 -2.37 -5.89
CA THR A 93 -15.69 -2.67 -6.78
C THR A 93 -15.22 -3.07 -8.18
N LEU A 94 -15.83 -4.11 -8.73
CA LEU A 94 -15.64 -4.61 -10.09
C LEU A 94 -16.98 -4.53 -10.81
N ALA A 95 -17.04 -3.76 -11.89
CA ALA A 95 -18.23 -3.66 -12.73
C ALA A 95 -18.32 -4.85 -13.69
N VAL A 96 -19.09 -5.87 -13.33
CA VAL A 96 -19.22 -7.12 -14.10
C VAL A 96 -20.20 -7.00 -15.28
N GLY A 97 -21.09 -6.00 -15.28
CA GLY A 97 -22.16 -5.84 -16.27
C GLY A 97 -21.73 -5.27 -17.63
N SER A 98 -20.51 -4.76 -17.75
CA SER A 98 -19.98 -4.14 -18.97
C SER A 98 -18.78 -4.93 -19.52
N GLN A 99 -18.95 -5.54 -20.69
CA GLN A 99 -17.94 -6.32 -21.40
C GLN A 99 -17.85 -5.82 -22.86
N PRO A 100 -16.68 -5.36 -23.36
CA PRO A 100 -15.41 -5.19 -22.64
C PRO A 100 -15.50 -4.12 -21.54
N ALA A 101 -14.45 -4.04 -20.70
CA ALA A 101 -14.32 -3.04 -19.65
C ALA A 101 -14.53 -1.62 -20.21
N ALA A 102 -15.16 -0.76 -19.41
CA ALA A 102 -15.43 0.63 -19.77
C ALA A 102 -14.75 1.58 -18.79
N SER A 103 -14.52 2.82 -19.24
CA SER A 103 -13.87 3.84 -18.43
C SER A 103 -14.71 4.18 -17.19
N ASN A 104 -14.04 4.48 -16.08
CA ASN A 104 -14.63 4.86 -14.79
C ASN A 104 -15.66 3.85 -14.24
N GLN A 105 -15.44 2.55 -14.47
CA GLN A 105 -16.32 1.47 -13.99
C GLN A 105 -15.67 0.65 -12.85
N GLY A 106 -15.73 1.17 -11.63
CA GLY A 106 -15.18 0.52 -10.44
C GLY A 106 -13.68 0.73 -10.25
N ASP A 107 -13.09 -0.07 -9.36
CA ASP A 107 -11.72 0.06 -8.85
C ASP A 107 -10.76 -1.03 -9.35
N VAL A 108 -11.31 -2.01 -10.08
CA VAL A 108 -10.58 -3.20 -10.52
C VAL A 108 -10.74 -3.37 -12.03
N LEU A 109 -9.66 -3.79 -12.69
CA LEU A 109 -9.67 -4.31 -14.05
C LEU A 109 -9.27 -5.78 -14.03
N VAL A 110 -10.06 -6.62 -14.67
CA VAL A 110 -9.74 -8.03 -14.91
C VAL A 110 -9.52 -8.23 -16.39
N SER A 111 -8.42 -8.89 -16.76
CA SER A 111 -8.11 -9.31 -18.12
C SER A 111 -8.07 -10.82 -18.18
N ILE A 112 -8.82 -11.41 -19.11
CA ILE A 112 -8.88 -12.85 -19.33
C ILE A 112 -8.31 -13.13 -20.72
N GLU A 113 -7.22 -13.88 -20.77
CA GLU A 113 -6.54 -14.32 -21.99
C GLU A 113 -6.72 -15.83 -22.15
N ASP A 114 -7.20 -16.25 -23.31
CA ASP A 114 -7.11 -17.64 -23.76
C ASP A 114 -5.95 -17.80 -24.76
N GLY A 115 -5.55 -19.04 -25.02
CA GLY A 115 -4.50 -19.33 -26.00
C GLY A 115 -4.93 -19.23 -27.46
N SER A 116 -6.10 -18.67 -27.77
CA SER A 116 -6.66 -18.65 -29.13
C SER A 116 -6.24 -17.42 -29.96
N ALA A 117 -5.40 -16.55 -29.40
CA ALA A 117 -4.87 -15.34 -30.05
C ALA A 117 -5.92 -14.30 -30.47
N ALA A 118 -7.18 -14.38 -30.02
CA ALA A 118 -8.19 -13.34 -30.25
C ALA A 118 -9.18 -13.15 -29.07
N LEU A 119 -9.27 -11.88 -28.65
CA LEU A 119 -10.11 -11.25 -27.62
C LEU A 119 -9.83 -11.64 -26.16
N THR A 120 -8.81 -10.96 -25.64
CA THR A 120 -8.69 -10.50 -24.24
C THR A 120 -10.03 -9.95 -23.75
N GLN A 121 -10.81 -10.73 -22.99
CA GLN A 121 -12.03 -10.21 -22.38
C GLN A 121 -11.64 -9.41 -21.15
N THR A 122 -12.11 -8.17 -21.08
CA THR A 122 -11.83 -7.28 -19.97
C THR A 122 -13.10 -6.97 -19.18
N ILE A 123 -12.96 -6.89 -17.85
CA ILE A 123 -14.04 -6.61 -16.90
C ILE A 123 -13.64 -5.46 -16.00
N GLY A 124 -14.56 -4.53 -15.74
CA GLY A 124 -14.33 -3.41 -14.83
C GLY A 124 -13.82 -2.15 -15.51
N ASN A 125 -12.82 -1.51 -14.90
CA ASN A 125 -12.39 -0.17 -15.24
C ASN A 125 -11.25 -0.17 -16.27
N SER A 126 -11.53 0.26 -17.51
CA SER A 126 -10.51 0.31 -18.57
C SER A 126 -9.44 1.38 -18.39
N ASP A 127 -9.59 2.29 -17.43
CA ASP A 127 -8.59 3.34 -17.16
C ASP A 127 -7.40 2.83 -16.33
N ILE A 128 -7.52 1.64 -15.74
CA ILE A 128 -6.45 1.01 -14.97
C ILE A 128 -5.48 0.35 -15.94
N PRO A 129 -4.20 0.74 -15.97
CA PRO A 129 -3.22 0.06 -16.80
C PRO A 129 -3.09 -1.39 -16.33
N CYS A 130 -3.05 -2.35 -17.26
CA CYS A 130 -2.94 -3.76 -16.92
C CYS A 130 -2.04 -4.45 -17.94
N SER A 131 -0.88 -4.90 -17.46
CA SER A 131 0.10 -5.65 -18.22
C SER A 131 0.21 -7.06 -17.64
N PRO A 132 -0.50 -8.05 -18.20
CA PRO A 132 -0.43 -9.44 -17.77
C PRO A 132 1.01 -9.92 -17.59
N VAL A 133 1.32 -10.48 -16.41
CA VAL A 133 2.67 -10.93 -16.08
C VAL A 133 2.91 -12.34 -16.62
N GLY A 134 4.14 -12.60 -17.05
CA GLY A 134 4.56 -13.93 -17.53
C GLY A 134 4.22 -14.23 -18.99
N PRO A 135 4.40 -15.48 -19.43
CA PRO A 135 4.17 -15.88 -20.82
C PRO A 135 2.69 -15.80 -21.22
N ALA A 136 2.44 -15.79 -22.53
CA ALA A 136 1.09 -15.95 -23.07
C ALA A 136 0.58 -17.38 -22.83
N PRO A 137 -0.73 -17.58 -22.58
CA PRO A 137 -1.31 -18.91 -22.42
C PRO A 137 -1.26 -19.72 -23.73
N ASN A 138 -1.06 -21.03 -23.62
CA ASN A 138 -1.21 -21.97 -24.73
C ASN A 138 -2.70 -22.23 -25.04
N ALA A 139 -3.00 -22.86 -26.19
CA ALA A 139 -4.38 -23.10 -26.65
C ALA A 139 -5.29 -23.80 -25.61
N ASP A 140 -4.72 -24.65 -24.76
CA ASP A 140 -5.44 -25.39 -23.71
C ASP A 140 -5.32 -24.74 -22.32
N GLN A 141 -4.98 -23.45 -22.27
CA GLN A 141 -4.79 -22.69 -21.04
C GLN A 141 -5.55 -21.38 -21.07
N ILE A 142 -5.92 -20.94 -19.87
CA ILE A 142 -6.49 -19.63 -19.62
C ILE A 142 -5.65 -18.90 -18.58
N LYS A 143 -5.43 -17.61 -18.82
CA LYS A 143 -4.71 -16.71 -17.92
C LYS A 143 -5.65 -15.60 -17.51
N VAL A 144 -5.81 -15.42 -16.21
CA VAL A 144 -6.57 -14.32 -15.62
C VAL A 144 -5.58 -13.38 -14.96
N THR A 145 -5.72 -12.09 -15.23
CA THR A 145 -4.94 -11.02 -14.63
C THR A 145 -5.88 -10.06 -13.94
N VAL A 146 -5.60 -9.75 -12.67
CA VAL A 146 -6.33 -8.75 -11.89
C VAL A 146 -5.39 -7.58 -11.62
N CYS A 147 -5.86 -6.38 -11.97
CA CYS A 147 -5.13 -5.14 -11.91
C CYS A 147 -5.91 -4.12 -11.07
N VAL A 148 -5.23 -3.53 -10.10
CA VAL A 148 -5.82 -2.56 -9.15
C VAL A 148 -4.82 -1.44 -8.89
N ASN A 149 -5.28 -0.19 -8.91
CA ASN A 149 -4.46 0.94 -8.46
C ASN A 149 -4.25 0.87 -6.95
N LEU A 150 -3.03 1.09 -6.47
CA LEU A 150 -2.73 1.09 -5.03
C LEU A 150 -3.39 2.27 -4.32
N THR A 151 -3.56 3.37 -5.04
CA THR A 151 -4.23 4.56 -4.55
C THR A 151 -5.08 5.20 -5.65
N ASN A 152 -6.16 5.87 -5.24
CA ASN A 152 -6.92 6.77 -6.10
C ASN A 152 -6.19 8.11 -6.25
N THR A 153 -6.76 9.02 -7.06
CA THR A 153 -6.24 10.38 -7.26
C THR A 153 -6.10 11.20 -5.97
N ASN A 154 -6.77 10.78 -4.89
CA ASN A 154 -6.72 11.43 -3.57
C ASN A 154 -5.75 10.72 -2.59
N GLY A 155 -5.01 9.69 -3.02
CA GLY A 155 -4.02 8.99 -2.17
C GLY A 155 -4.62 8.24 -0.98
N LYS A 156 -5.91 7.89 -1.02
CA LYS A 156 -6.65 7.44 0.18
C LYS A 156 -7.16 6.01 0.11
N PHE A 157 -7.31 5.44 -1.08
CA PHE A 157 -8.01 4.18 -1.29
C PHE A 157 -7.43 3.40 -2.47
N PRO A 158 -7.25 2.06 -2.39
CA PRO A 158 -7.49 1.19 -1.23
C PRO A 158 -6.43 1.29 -0.14
N LEU A 159 -5.20 1.72 -0.48
CA LEU A 159 -4.13 1.92 0.50
C LEU A 159 -4.00 3.40 0.88
N PRO A 160 -3.67 3.72 2.14
CA PRO A 160 -3.33 5.08 2.52
C PRO A 160 -1.91 5.44 2.07
N ASP A 161 -1.73 6.59 1.44
CA ASP A 161 -0.41 7.10 1.01
C ASP A 161 0.32 7.81 2.17
N LEU A 162 0.66 7.06 3.23
CA LEU A 162 1.16 7.60 4.51
C LEU A 162 2.57 8.17 4.39
N LEU A 163 3.41 7.56 3.54
CA LEU A 163 4.79 7.98 3.34
C LEU A 163 4.95 9.12 2.31
N SER A 164 3.86 9.60 1.70
CA SER A 164 3.88 10.66 0.68
C SER A 164 4.58 11.93 1.15
N SER A 165 4.39 12.31 2.42
CA SER A 165 5.03 13.48 3.04
C SER A 165 6.54 13.35 3.22
N PHE A 166 7.07 12.12 3.11
CA PHE A 166 8.49 11.80 3.20
C PHE A 166 9.11 11.47 1.83
N GLY A 167 8.38 11.71 0.73
CA GLY A 167 8.86 11.54 -0.64
C GLY A 167 8.62 10.15 -1.25
N PHE A 168 7.92 9.25 -0.55
CA PHE A 168 7.52 7.95 -1.09
C PHE A 168 6.02 7.96 -1.33
N SER A 169 5.59 7.97 -2.59
CA SER A 169 4.16 7.98 -2.92
C SER A 169 3.74 6.73 -3.69
N LEU A 170 2.60 6.16 -3.28
CA LEU A 170 1.89 5.10 -3.99
C LEU A 170 0.97 5.63 -5.10
N SER A 171 0.93 6.95 -5.31
CA SER A 171 0.16 7.56 -6.40
C SER A 171 0.64 7.08 -7.77
N GLY A 172 -0.31 6.65 -8.60
CA GLY A 172 -0.04 6.07 -9.92
C GLY A 172 0.72 4.75 -9.89
N LYS A 173 0.79 4.07 -8.74
CA LYS A 173 1.30 2.69 -8.63
C LYS A 173 0.13 1.72 -8.66
N GLN A 174 0.38 0.53 -9.18
CA GLN A 174 -0.62 -0.52 -9.32
C GLN A 174 -0.09 -1.88 -8.86
N LEU A 175 -1.02 -2.75 -8.51
CA LEU A 175 -0.80 -4.16 -8.23
C LEU A 175 -1.37 -4.98 -9.39
N GLU A 176 -0.53 -5.83 -9.96
CA GLU A 176 -0.89 -6.73 -11.05
C GLU A 176 -0.56 -8.16 -10.64
N ILE A 177 -1.56 -9.03 -10.68
CA ILE A 177 -1.36 -10.45 -10.39
C ILE A 177 -2.04 -11.27 -11.48
N SER A 178 -1.27 -12.17 -12.10
CA SER A 178 -1.76 -13.13 -13.09
C SER A 178 -1.71 -14.55 -12.53
N ALA A 179 -2.74 -15.33 -12.84
CA ALA A 179 -2.78 -16.78 -12.61
C ALA A 179 -3.15 -17.48 -13.91
N MET A 180 -2.52 -18.63 -14.17
CA MET A 180 -2.74 -19.42 -15.37
C MET A 180 -3.06 -20.86 -14.98
N THR A 181 -4.02 -21.46 -15.67
CA THR A 181 -4.41 -22.86 -15.49
C THR A 181 -4.79 -23.50 -16.81
N SER A 182 -4.72 -24.83 -16.88
CA SER A 182 -5.26 -25.60 -17.99
C SER A 182 -6.79 -25.59 -17.97
N LEU A 183 -7.41 -25.70 -19.15
CA LEU A 183 -8.85 -25.85 -19.29
C LEU A 183 -9.32 -27.21 -18.76
N GLU A 184 -10.47 -27.22 -18.08
CA GLU A 184 -11.12 -28.40 -17.47
C GLU A 184 -12.49 -28.66 -18.09
#